data_AF-X1F0R5-F1
#
_entry.id   AF-X1F0R5-F1
#
_cell.length_a   1.000
_cell.length_b   1.000
_cell.length_c   1.000
_cell.angle_alpha   90.00
_cell.angle_beta   90.00
_cell.angle_gamma   90.00
#
_symmetry.space_group_name_H-M   'P 1'
#
loop_
_entity.id
_entity.type
_entity.pdbx_description
1 polymer ?
#
loop_
_entity_poly.entity_id
_entity_poly.type
_entity_poly.pdbx_seq_one_letter_code
_entity_poly.pdbx_strand_id
1 'polypeptide(L)' 'EQDNFILRKIRVESGALIGAKCVLLPGTVMEQNSKLSAHSYTSYDQVLKDNSIYLGHPAKLKTT' A
#
# COMPACT_ATOMS: atom_id res chain seq x y z
N GLU A 1 4.92 -16.51 -17.78
CA GLU A 1 6.07 -15.90 -17.10
C GLU A 1 6.26 -14.52 -17.71
N GLN A 2 6.11 -13.44 -16.95
CA GLN A 2 6.48 -12.09 -17.42
C GLN A 2 7.95 -11.88 -17.04
N ASP A 3 8.83 -11.68 -18.01
CA ASP A 3 10.25 -11.36 -17.82
C ASP A 3 10.44 -9.90 -17.37
N ASN A 4 9.83 -9.53 -16.25
CA ASN A 4 9.94 -8.20 -15.66
C ASN A 4 10.59 -8.31 -14.29
N PHE A 5 11.91 -8.07 -14.21
CA PHE A 5 12.60 -7.88 -12.95
C PHE A 5 12.35 -6.46 -12.43
N ILE A 6 11.42 -6.30 -11.49
CA ILE A 6 11.06 -5.02 -10.90
C ILE A 6 11.62 -4.94 -9.49
N LEU A 7 12.64 -4.07 -9.31
CA LEU A 7 13.20 -3.75 -8.01
C LEU A 7 12.91 -2.28 -7.68
N ARG A 8 12.05 -2.04 -6.69
CA ARG A 8 11.72 -0.69 -6.21
C ARG A 8 11.61 -0.66 -4.69
N LYS A 9 12.06 0.43 -4.09
CA LYS A 9 11.98 0.65 -2.64
C LYS A 9 10.52 0.81 -2.22
N ILE A 10 10.14 0.13 -1.14
CA ILE A 10 8.91 0.41 -0.40
C ILE A 10 9.25 1.42 0.70
N ARG A 11 8.44 2.46 0.84
CA ARG A 11 8.59 3.50 1.88
C ARG A 11 7.37 3.47 2.80
N VAL A 12 7.62 3.41 4.09
CA VAL A 12 6.58 3.44 5.12
C VAL A 12 6.95 4.52 6.11
N GLU A 13 6.18 5.60 6.11
CA GLU A 13 6.39 6.75 6.98
C GLU A 13 5.78 6.53 8.38
N SER A 14 6.10 7.42 9.33
CA SER A 14 5.68 7.30 10.72
C SER A 14 4.16 7.18 10.90
N GLY A 15 3.74 6.31 11.80
CA GLY A 15 2.32 6.12 12.15
C GLY A 15 1.50 5.35 11.11
N ALA A 16 2.08 4.95 9.97
CA ALA A 16 1.40 4.12 8.99
C ALA A 16 1.07 2.74 9.59
N LEU A 17 -0.12 2.21 9.26
CA LEU A 17 -0.62 0.93 9.77
C LEU A 17 -0.84 -0.06 8.63
N ILE A 18 -0.14 -1.19 8.69
CA ILE A 18 -0.29 -2.32 7.76
C ILE A 18 -1.12 -3.39 8.46
N GLY A 19 -2.32 -3.65 7.95
CA GLY A 19 -3.21 -4.68 8.47
C GLY A 19 -2.67 -6.09 8.28
N ALA A 20 -3.28 -7.05 8.97
CA ALA A 20 -2.90 -8.46 8.83
C ALA A 20 -3.05 -8.93 7.37
N LYS A 21 -2.09 -9.76 6.91
CA LYS A 21 -2.12 -10.40 5.59
C LYS A 21 -2.22 -9.42 4.41
N CYS A 22 -1.57 -8.26 4.52
CA CYS A 22 -1.42 -7.33 3.39
C CYS A 22 -0.24 -7.71 2.51
N VAL A 23 -0.27 -7.27 1.25
CA VAL A 23 0.86 -7.36 0.31
C VAL A 23 1.16 -5.97 -0.24
N LEU A 24 2.38 -5.49 -0.05
CA LEU A 24 2.83 -4.22 -0.63
C LEU A 24 3.63 -4.53 -1.90
N LEU A 25 3.16 -4.04 -3.04
CA LEU A 25 3.86 -4.19 -4.32
C LEU A 25 5.04 -3.19 -4.44
N PRO A 26 6.07 -3.51 -5.24
CA PRO A 26 7.24 -2.65 -5.42
C PRO A 26 6.88 -1.21 -5.75
N GLY A 27 7.53 -0.26 -5.08
CA GLY A 27 7.31 1.17 -5.25
C GLY A 27 6.20 1.76 -4.37
N THR A 28 5.53 0.95 -3.55
CA THR A 28 4.53 1.45 -2.60
C THR A 28 5.11 2.51 -1.67
N VAL A 29 4.40 3.62 -1.51
CA VAL A 29 4.68 4.66 -0.52
C VAL A 29 3.48 4.78 0.41
N MET A 30 3.67 4.50 1.69
CA MET A 30 2.69 4.77 2.74
C MET A 30 3.09 6.05 3.46
N GLU A 31 2.34 7.13 3.22
CA GLU A 31 2.52 8.42 3.90
C GLU A 31 2.04 8.33 5.38
N GLN A 32 2.19 9.42 6.14
CA GLN A 32 2.02 9.42 7.59
C GLN A 32 0.59 9.06 8.00
N ASN A 33 0.46 8.22 9.02
CA ASN A 33 -0.85 7.77 9.55
C ASN A 33 -1.77 7.12 8.50
N SER A 34 -1.25 6.72 7.34
CA SER A 34 -2.02 5.98 6.33
C SER A 34 -2.27 4.54 6.78
N LYS A 35 -3.41 3.97 6.41
CA LYS A 35 -3.79 2.60 6.78
C LYS A 35 -4.05 1.76 5.55
N LEU A 36 -3.40 0.60 5.45
CA LEU A 36 -3.78 -0.48 4.55
C LEU A 36 -4.57 -1.52 5.36
N SER A 37 -5.84 -1.72 5.02
CA SER A 37 -6.73 -2.62 5.76
C SER A 37 -6.34 -4.09 5.56
N ALA A 38 -6.67 -4.93 6.56
CA ALA A 38 -6.33 -6.35 6.53
C ALA A 38 -6.83 -7.02 5.24
N HIS A 39 -6.08 -8.00 4.73
CA HIS A 39 -6.33 -8.61 3.43
C HIS A 39 -6.51 -7.55 2.33
N SER A 40 -5.49 -6.74 2.08
CA SER A 40 -5.47 -5.81 0.95
C SER A 40 -4.09 -5.84 0.29
N TYR A 41 -4.03 -5.55 -1.01
CA TYR A 41 -2.74 -5.38 -1.70
C TYR A 41 -2.66 -4.06 -2.45
N THR A 42 -1.48 -3.46 -2.50
CA THR A 42 -1.24 -2.23 -3.26
C THR A 42 -0.96 -2.52 -4.74
N SER A 43 -1.14 -1.53 -5.60
CA SER A 43 -0.58 -1.56 -6.97
C SER A 43 0.91 -1.18 -6.95
N TYR A 44 1.63 -1.49 -8.03
CA TYR A 44 2.97 -0.93 -8.26
C TYR A 44 2.93 0.60 -8.12
N ASP A 45 3.94 1.17 -7.46
CA ASP A 45 4.10 2.62 -7.26
C ASP A 45 2.92 3.33 -6.57
N GLN A 46 2.02 2.58 -5.91
CA GLN A 46 0.86 3.18 -5.28
C GLN A 46 1.27 4.04 -4.08
N VAL A 47 0.72 5.25 -4.01
CA VAL A 47 0.85 6.14 -2.86
C VAL A 47 -0.43 6.07 -2.01
N LEU A 48 -0.27 5.68 -0.75
CA LEU A 48 -1.31 5.74 0.27
C LEU A 48 -1.16 7.06 1.02
N LYS A 49 -2.13 7.96 0.84
CA LYS A 49 -2.05 9.35 1.29
C LYS A 49 -2.12 9.53 2.82
N ASP A 50 -1.58 10.64 3.30
CA ASP A 50 -1.61 11.00 4.72
C ASP A 50 -3.02 10.86 5.33
N ASN A 51 -3.10 10.34 6.55
CA ASN A 51 -4.34 10.23 7.34
C ASN A 51 -5.52 9.55 6.61
N SER A 52 -5.23 8.58 5.74
CA SER A 52 -6.26 7.93 4.92
C SER A 52 -6.28 6.42 5.07
N ILE A 53 -7.41 5.79 4.72
CA ILE A 53 -7.61 4.35 4.83
C ILE A 53 -7.80 3.78 3.43
N TYR A 54 -7.04 2.74 3.10
CA TYR A 54 -7.18 1.97 1.87
C TYR A 54 -7.63 0.54 2.19
N LEU A 55 -8.42 -0.05 1.29
CA LEU A 55 -8.91 -1.42 1.39
C LEU A 55 -9.16 -2.04 0.02
N GLY A 56 -9.01 -3.37 -0.07
CA GLY A 56 -9.34 -4.17 -1.25
C GLY A 56 -8.14 -4.73 -2.01
N HIS A 57 -8.44 -5.30 -3.17
CA HIS A 57 -7.54 -6.09 -4.00
C HIS A 57 -7.74 -5.70 -5.48
N PRO A 58 -7.03 -4.69 -6.03
CA PRO A 58 -6.09 -3.78 -5.37
C PRO A 58 -6.79 -2.78 -4.44
N ALA A 59 -6.03 -2.28 -3.47
CA ALA A 59 -6.52 -1.39 -2.43
C ALA A 59 -6.89 -0.02 -3.00
N LYS A 60 -8.10 0.46 -2.70
CA LYS A 60 -8.59 1.78 -3.08
C LYS A 60 -8.85 2.61 -1.83
N LEU A 61 -8.83 3.94 -2.00
CA LEU A 61 -9.15 4.87 -0.92
C LEU A 61 -10.59 4.60 -0.43
N LYS A 62 -10.76 4.49 0.89
CA LYS A 62 -12.06 4.41 1.53
C LYS A 62 -12.74 5.77 1.47
N THR A 63 -13.63 5.96 0.51
CA THR A 63 -14.62 7.03 0.57
C THR A 63 -15.67 6.63 1.60
N THR A 64 -15.76 7.40 2.69
CA THR A 64 -16.87 7.27 3.65
C THR A 64 -18.10 7.93 3.07
#